data_AF-A0A3Z2NZG4-F1
#
_entry.id   AF-A0A3Z2NZG4-F1
#
_cell.length_a   1.000
_cell.length_b   1.000
_cell.length_c   1.000
_cell.angle_alpha   90.00
_cell.angle_beta   90.00
_cell.angle_gamma   90.00
#
_symmetry.space_group_name_H-M   'P 1'
#
loop_
_entity.id
_entity.type
_entity.pdbx_description
1 polymer ?
#
loop_
_entity_poly.entity_id
_entity_poly.type
_entity_poly.pdbx_seq_one_letter_code
_entity_poly.pdbx_strand_id
1 'polypeptide(L)'
;LILTLPSAMPKQEREIFRQRMFEALALVWKAMGWHPQDEDFTTPKQREKSVVPVPEIQMEWDEASCGQLVWLYNEAISHYAGRTESFFNALARPDRQPEPGVVPGRALRVASIDIGGGTTDMAIVHYQLDDGVGANVKITPHLLFREGFKVAGDDLLLDIIQRCVLPSLQTALQRAGVTDAAALLATLFGDSGRIDTQAILRQQTALQLFMPLGHAVLSAWEQSDINDPFAGLHATFGDLLIRRPTSNVMNYIQQAIDHALPSGSPTFDIFNVPLQIQFSQLQEALLAGQFTLTTPLHAVCEAISHYHCDILLVTGRPTCLPGVQALIRHLQPVPVNRIVWMDKYQVHEWYPFSQQGRIGNPKSTAAVGAMLCSLALDLRLPRFNFKAADIGAYSTVRYLGVLDNTVNTLRDENIWYHEIDLDKPGATLDARLHFPLRGNVTLGFRQLANSRWPATPLYCLSINSAELAKTIAGDGVLNVRLKLRGSSKDSAPESFILSDAWLQDGTPVAADALTLKLNTLADRRHSGSHYWIDSGSVYLK
;
A
#
# COMPACT_ATOMS: atom_id res chain seq x y z
N LEU A 1 -16.73 15.64 -2.13
CA LEU A 1 -16.16 14.27 -2.11
C LEU A 1 -14.85 14.33 -1.34
N ILE A 2 -14.72 13.53 -0.29
CA ILE A 2 -13.49 13.44 0.50
C ILE A 2 -12.85 12.09 0.17
N LEU A 3 -11.58 12.12 -0.22
CA LEU A 3 -10.79 10.94 -0.55
C LEU A 3 -9.58 10.91 0.36
N THR A 4 -9.44 9.84 1.13
CA THR A 4 -8.20 9.55 1.85
C THR A 4 -7.19 8.92 0.90
N LEU A 5 -5.92 9.30 1.04
CA LEU A 5 -4.84 8.78 0.21
C LEU A 5 -3.86 7.92 1.02
N PRO A 6 -3.13 6.99 0.39
CA PRO A 6 -1.99 6.35 1.03
C PRO A 6 -1.00 7.39 1.58
N SER A 7 -0.37 7.07 2.70
CA SER A 7 0.50 8.00 3.44
C SER A 7 1.70 8.42 2.62
N ALA A 8 2.35 7.51 1.89
CA ALA A 8 3.50 7.86 1.05
C ALA A 8 3.18 7.93 -0.45
N MET A 9 1.95 8.27 -0.85
CA MET A 9 1.64 8.49 -2.26
C MET A 9 2.50 9.64 -2.83
N PRO A 10 3.35 9.41 -3.85
CA PRO A 10 4.22 10.45 -4.40
C PRO A 10 3.44 11.65 -4.94
N LYS A 11 4.01 12.86 -4.84
CA LYS A 11 3.35 14.10 -5.27
C LYS A 11 2.76 14.03 -6.68
N GLN A 12 3.53 13.52 -7.64
CA GLN A 12 3.07 13.38 -9.02
C GLN A 12 1.90 12.38 -9.14
N GLU A 13 1.92 11.28 -8.38
CA GLU A 13 0.80 10.31 -8.36
C GLU A 13 -0.46 10.95 -7.77
N ARG A 14 -0.32 11.74 -6.68
CA ARG A 14 -1.44 12.49 -6.07
C ARG A 14 -2.09 13.46 -7.05
N GLU A 15 -1.29 14.19 -7.83
CA GLU A 15 -1.82 15.14 -8.82
C GLU A 15 -2.51 14.44 -9.99
N ILE A 16 -1.92 13.35 -10.49
CA ILE A 16 -2.58 12.51 -11.51
C ILE A 16 -3.91 11.98 -10.97
N PHE A 17 -3.94 11.47 -9.74
CA PHE A 17 -5.16 10.97 -9.12
C PHE A 17 -6.23 12.06 -8.99
N ARG A 18 -5.84 13.28 -8.57
CA ARG A 18 -6.72 14.46 -8.53
C ARG A 18 -7.31 14.77 -9.90
N GLN A 19 -6.48 14.80 -10.94
CA GLN A 19 -6.94 15.03 -12.31
C GLN A 19 -7.92 13.94 -12.77
N ARG A 20 -7.61 12.66 -12.53
CA ARG A 20 -8.50 11.55 -12.89
C ARG A 20 -9.85 11.61 -12.17
N MET A 21 -9.88 12.10 -10.93
CA MET A 21 -11.14 12.32 -10.22
C MET A 21 -11.98 13.43 -10.86
N PHE A 22 -11.37 14.53 -11.31
CA PHE A 22 -12.08 15.57 -12.06
C PHE A 22 -12.60 15.06 -13.41
N GLU A 23 -11.81 14.26 -14.13
CA GLU A 23 -12.23 13.64 -15.39
C GLU A 23 -13.39 12.65 -15.18
N ALA A 24 -13.37 11.87 -14.10
CA ALA A 24 -14.46 10.98 -13.73
C ALA A 24 -15.75 11.76 -13.41
N LEU A 25 -15.65 12.86 -12.65
CA LEU A 25 -16.79 13.76 -12.40
C LEU A 25 -17.35 14.33 -13.71
N ALA A 26 -16.47 14.80 -14.60
CA ALA A 26 -16.87 15.34 -15.90
C ALA A 26 -17.65 14.28 -16.72
N LEU A 27 -17.13 13.05 -16.75
CA LEU A 27 -17.75 11.93 -17.47
C LEU A 27 -19.16 11.66 -16.93
N VAL A 28 -19.32 11.56 -15.60
CA VAL A 28 -20.63 11.32 -14.98
C VAL A 28 -21.59 12.48 -15.25
N TRP A 29 -21.16 13.73 -15.05
CA TRP A 29 -22.01 14.92 -15.23
C TRP A 29 -22.50 15.06 -16.66
N LYS A 30 -21.63 14.82 -17.63
CA LYS A 30 -21.98 14.84 -19.05
C LYS A 30 -22.89 13.67 -19.42
N ALA A 31 -22.57 12.45 -19.00
CA ALA A 31 -23.38 11.26 -19.29
C ALA A 31 -24.81 11.38 -18.75
N MET A 32 -24.98 12.04 -17.60
CA MET A 32 -26.29 12.27 -16.98
C MET A 32 -27.04 13.50 -17.56
N GLY A 33 -26.43 14.23 -18.50
CA GLY A 33 -27.01 15.46 -19.05
C GLY A 33 -27.05 16.64 -18.06
N TRP A 34 -26.30 16.56 -16.96
CA TRP A 34 -26.21 17.62 -15.95
C TRP A 34 -25.21 18.72 -16.31
N HIS A 35 -24.40 18.50 -17.34
CA HIS A 35 -23.48 19.46 -17.92
C HIS A 35 -23.52 19.37 -19.46
N PRO A 36 -23.44 20.50 -20.19
CA PRO A 36 -23.45 20.46 -21.66
C PRO A 36 -22.31 19.61 -22.23
N GLN A 37 -22.59 18.81 -23.27
CA GLN A 37 -21.63 17.83 -23.79
C GLN A 37 -20.37 18.48 -24.38
N ASP A 38 -20.56 19.57 -25.13
CA ASP A 38 -19.49 20.26 -25.86
C ASP A 38 -18.71 21.26 -24.99
N GLU A 39 -19.15 21.49 -23.76
CA GLU A 39 -18.51 22.43 -22.85
C GLU A 39 -17.39 21.77 -22.06
N ASP A 40 -16.36 22.55 -21.74
CA ASP A 40 -15.25 22.10 -20.91
C ASP A 40 -15.67 22.01 -19.43
N PHE A 41 -14.97 21.21 -18.64
CA PHE A 41 -15.23 20.92 -17.22
C PHE A 41 -14.02 21.20 -16.32
N THR A 42 -12.88 21.62 -16.89
CA THR A 42 -11.59 21.68 -16.20
C THR A 42 -11.53 22.76 -15.11
N THR A 43 -12.11 23.93 -15.35
CA THR A 43 -12.03 25.08 -14.43
C THR A 43 -13.30 25.24 -13.57
N PRO A 44 -13.21 25.85 -12.37
CA PRO A 44 -14.38 26.16 -11.55
C PRO A 44 -15.47 26.93 -12.31
N LYS A 45 -15.08 27.94 -13.08
CA LYS A 45 -16.01 28.77 -13.87
C LYS A 45 -16.75 27.96 -14.94
N GLN A 46 -16.09 26.98 -15.55
CA GLN A 46 -16.75 26.11 -16.51
C GLN A 46 -17.74 25.16 -15.81
N ARG A 47 -17.39 24.66 -14.63
CA ARG A 47 -18.28 23.81 -13.83
C ARG A 47 -19.58 24.50 -13.42
N GLU A 48 -19.61 25.83 -13.32
CA GLU A 48 -20.83 26.63 -13.06
C GLU A 48 -21.91 26.48 -14.15
N LYS A 49 -21.55 26.00 -15.35
CA LYS A 49 -22.53 25.69 -16.42
C LYS A 49 -23.36 24.44 -16.13
N SER A 50 -23.04 23.71 -15.06
CA SER A 50 -23.77 22.50 -14.67
C SER A 50 -25.08 22.85 -13.99
N VAL A 51 -26.14 22.11 -14.31
CA VAL A 51 -27.47 22.29 -13.68
C VAL A 51 -27.58 21.59 -12.32
N VAL A 52 -26.69 20.63 -12.04
CA VAL A 52 -26.57 19.96 -10.73
C VAL A 52 -25.24 20.40 -10.09
N PRO A 53 -25.23 20.76 -8.78
CA PRO A 53 -24.02 21.19 -8.09
C PRO A 53 -22.87 20.19 -8.23
N VAL A 54 -21.73 20.64 -8.75
CA VAL A 54 -20.54 19.79 -8.89
C VAL A 54 -19.86 19.66 -7.54
N PRO A 55 -19.58 18.44 -7.04
CA PRO A 55 -18.93 18.27 -5.75
C PRO A 55 -17.47 18.75 -5.81
N GLU A 56 -17.02 19.43 -4.76
CA GLU A 56 -15.61 19.70 -4.54
C GLU A 56 -14.86 18.40 -4.18
N ILE A 57 -13.59 18.32 -4.55
CA ILE A 57 -12.72 17.17 -4.23
C ILE A 57 -11.73 17.61 -3.15
N GLN A 58 -11.72 16.88 -2.03
CA GLN A 58 -10.77 17.06 -0.94
C GLN A 58 -9.89 15.82 -0.79
N MET A 59 -8.57 16.03 -0.82
CA MET A 59 -7.53 14.98 -0.91
C MET A 59 -6.32 15.27 -0.01
N GLU A 60 -6.53 16.05 1.05
CA GLU A 60 -5.45 16.55 1.91
C GLU A 60 -5.03 15.58 3.01
N TRP A 61 -5.88 14.61 3.35
CA TRP A 61 -5.65 13.70 4.47
C TRP A 61 -5.26 12.30 4.01
N ASP A 62 -4.35 11.68 4.75
CA ASP A 62 -3.96 10.29 4.57
C ASP A 62 -4.71 9.32 5.48
N GLU A 63 -4.75 8.06 5.04
CA GLU A 63 -5.48 6.97 5.71
C GLU A 63 -5.00 6.71 7.14
N ALA A 64 -3.68 6.74 7.37
CA ALA A 64 -3.08 6.45 8.66
C ALA A 64 -3.44 7.54 9.70
N SER A 65 -3.24 8.82 9.36
CA SER A 65 -3.59 9.95 10.22
C SER A 65 -5.09 10.05 10.50
N CYS A 66 -5.94 9.72 9.50
CA CYS A 66 -7.38 9.64 9.70
C CYS A 66 -7.77 8.59 10.75
N GLY A 67 -7.11 7.43 10.75
CA GLY A 67 -7.31 6.40 11.78
C GLY A 67 -7.05 6.92 13.20
N GLN A 68 -6.01 7.76 13.38
CA GLN A 68 -5.70 8.38 14.67
C GLN A 68 -6.80 9.31 15.16
N LEU A 69 -7.43 10.06 14.25
CA LEU A 69 -8.48 11.00 14.64
C LEU A 69 -9.74 10.31 15.16
N VAL A 70 -10.08 9.13 14.61
CA VAL A 70 -11.18 8.29 15.13
C VAL A 70 -10.95 7.92 16.59
N TRP A 71 -9.73 7.44 16.90
CA TRP A 71 -9.37 7.06 18.25
C TRP A 71 -9.31 8.27 19.19
N LEU A 72 -8.65 9.36 18.79
CA LEU A 72 -8.56 10.59 19.58
C LEU A 72 -9.94 11.15 19.92
N TYR A 73 -10.84 11.22 18.94
CA TYR A 73 -12.19 11.70 19.14
C TYR A 73 -12.96 10.78 20.11
N ASN A 74 -12.86 9.46 19.91
CA ASN A 74 -13.53 8.50 20.78
C ASN A 74 -13.06 8.59 22.23
N GLU A 75 -11.75 8.63 22.46
CA GLU A 75 -11.19 8.75 23.79
C GLU A 75 -11.61 10.08 24.43
N ALA A 76 -11.37 11.21 23.75
CA ALA A 76 -11.66 12.53 24.29
C ALA A 76 -13.15 12.69 24.64
N ILE A 77 -14.06 12.28 23.74
CA ILE A 77 -15.50 12.52 23.90
C ILE A 77 -16.19 11.39 24.66
N SER A 78 -16.01 10.14 24.24
CA SER A 78 -16.77 9.02 24.80
C SER A 78 -16.21 8.56 26.15
N HIS A 79 -14.89 8.39 26.27
CA HIS A 79 -14.28 7.84 27.49
C HIS A 79 -13.99 8.91 28.54
N TYR A 80 -13.56 10.11 28.12
CA TYR A 80 -13.20 11.19 29.04
C TYR A 80 -14.25 12.30 29.16
N ALA A 81 -15.38 12.19 28.47
CA ALA A 81 -16.50 13.14 28.53
C ALA A 81 -16.10 14.59 28.20
N GLY A 82 -15.16 14.77 27.26
CA GLY A 82 -14.61 16.06 26.85
C GLY A 82 -13.46 16.58 27.73
N ARG A 83 -12.98 15.79 28.71
CA ARG A 83 -11.85 16.16 29.57
C ARG A 83 -10.51 15.75 28.93
N THR A 84 -10.16 16.42 27.83
CA THR A 84 -8.98 16.12 27.01
C THR A 84 -7.66 16.15 27.79
N GLU A 85 -7.50 17.03 28.77
CA GLU A 85 -6.28 17.08 29.60
C GLU A 85 -6.12 15.81 30.45
N SER A 86 -7.21 15.32 31.05
CA SER A 86 -7.19 14.07 31.83
C SER A 86 -6.87 12.87 30.93
N PHE A 87 -7.40 12.86 29.72
CA PHE A 87 -7.09 11.87 28.68
C PHE A 87 -5.59 11.84 28.35
N PHE A 88 -5.01 13.00 28.02
CA PHE A 88 -3.60 13.09 27.65
C PHE A 88 -2.70 12.71 28.84
N ASN A 89 -3.02 13.18 30.04
CA ASN A 89 -2.24 12.88 31.23
C ASN A 89 -2.27 11.39 31.59
N ALA A 90 -3.42 10.73 31.43
CA ALA A 90 -3.56 9.30 31.71
C ALA A 90 -2.77 8.43 30.72
N LEU A 91 -2.65 8.86 29.46
CA LEU A 91 -1.95 8.09 28.44
C LEU A 91 -0.50 8.51 28.20
N ALA A 92 -0.06 9.68 28.67
CA ALA A 92 1.35 10.04 28.58
C ALA A 92 2.22 8.99 29.30
N ARG A 93 3.28 8.55 28.64
CA ARG A 93 4.24 7.62 29.23
C ARG A 93 5.12 8.33 30.25
N PRO A 94 5.26 7.80 31.48
CA PRO A 94 6.11 8.41 32.50
C PRO A 94 7.61 8.31 32.17
N ASP A 95 8.00 7.34 31.35
CA ASP A 95 9.38 7.14 30.92
C ASP A 95 9.79 8.01 29.72
N ARG A 96 8.82 8.67 29.05
CA ARG A 96 9.10 9.62 27.98
C ARG A 96 9.28 11.02 28.56
N GLN A 97 10.48 11.57 28.41
CA GLN A 97 10.72 12.97 28.78
C GLN A 97 9.87 13.91 27.91
N PRO A 98 9.26 14.95 28.49
CA PRO A 98 8.56 15.96 27.71
C PRO A 98 9.54 16.71 26.81
N GLU A 99 9.06 17.19 25.67
CA GLU A 99 9.83 18.11 24.84
C GLU A 99 10.12 19.41 25.61
N PRO A 100 11.24 20.11 25.35
CA PRO A 100 11.55 21.38 25.99
C PRO A 100 10.38 22.37 25.88
N GLY A 101 9.92 22.88 27.02
CA GLY A 101 8.79 23.82 27.08
C GLY A 101 7.39 23.19 27.05
N VAL A 102 7.29 21.86 26.92
CA VAL A 102 6.00 21.15 26.99
C VAL A 102 5.74 20.66 28.41
N VAL A 103 4.57 20.96 28.95
CA VAL A 103 4.16 20.47 30.28
C VAL A 103 3.89 18.96 30.20
N PRO A 104 4.44 18.14 31.12
CA PRO A 104 4.11 16.72 31.21
C PRO A 104 2.59 16.46 31.21
N GLY A 105 2.15 15.42 30.52
CA GLY A 105 0.73 15.06 30.44
C GLY A 105 -0.11 15.93 29.51
N ARG A 106 0.47 16.90 28.79
CA ARG A 106 -0.21 17.71 27.76
C ARG A 106 0.17 17.36 26.33
N ALA A 107 0.88 16.27 26.12
CA ALA A 107 1.24 15.83 24.78
C ALA A 107 1.28 14.30 24.65
N LEU A 108 0.90 13.80 23.49
CA LEU A 108 0.94 12.39 23.12
C LEU A 108 1.63 12.20 21.77
N ARG A 109 2.51 11.21 21.68
CA ARG A 109 3.00 10.68 20.40
C ARG A 109 2.21 9.44 20.04
N VAL A 110 1.47 9.50 18.96
CA VAL A 110 0.62 8.40 18.50
C VAL A 110 1.15 7.92 17.17
N ALA A 111 1.41 6.62 17.09
CA ALA A 111 1.68 5.94 15.84
C ALA A 111 0.42 5.25 15.34
N SER A 112 0.27 5.12 14.03
CA SER A 112 -0.73 4.27 13.41
C SER A 112 -0.13 3.47 12.27
N ILE A 113 -0.41 2.16 12.22
CA ILE A 113 -0.16 1.30 11.07
C ILE A 113 -1.53 0.98 10.44
N ASP A 114 -1.72 1.31 9.17
CA ASP A 114 -2.88 0.92 8.37
C ASP A 114 -2.45 -0.03 7.25
N ILE A 115 -3.00 -1.23 7.23
CA ILE A 115 -2.73 -2.21 6.17
C ILE A 115 -3.97 -2.34 5.28
N GLY A 116 -3.89 -1.79 4.07
CA GLY A 116 -4.89 -1.94 3.02
C GLY A 116 -4.70 -3.21 2.18
N GLY A 117 -5.39 -3.26 1.04
CA GLY A 117 -5.15 -4.29 0.02
C GLY A 117 -3.78 -4.11 -0.64
N GLY A 118 -3.48 -2.89 -1.13
CA GLY A 118 -2.25 -2.61 -1.88
C GLY A 118 -1.18 -1.78 -1.16
N THR A 119 -1.46 -1.22 0.03
CA THR A 119 -0.49 -0.40 0.77
C THR A 119 -0.46 -0.69 2.26
N THR A 120 0.74 -0.62 2.84
CA THR A 120 0.96 -0.55 4.29
C THR A 120 1.42 0.85 4.60
N ASP A 121 0.61 1.61 5.32
CA ASP A 121 0.79 3.03 5.58
C ASP A 121 1.06 3.28 7.07
N MET A 122 1.93 4.25 7.37
CA MET A 122 2.25 4.65 8.73
C MET A 122 2.27 6.17 8.88
N ALA A 123 1.78 6.64 10.03
CA ALA A 123 1.96 8.01 10.49
C ALA A 123 2.33 8.02 11.98
N ILE A 124 3.23 8.93 12.36
CA ILE A 124 3.59 9.24 13.74
C ILE A 124 3.32 10.71 13.95
N VAL A 125 2.35 11.02 14.80
CA VAL A 125 1.90 12.39 15.07
C VAL A 125 2.12 12.72 16.54
N HIS A 126 2.72 13.89 16.78
CA HIS A 126 2.79 14.50 18.10
C HIS A 126 1.59 15.43 18.27
N TYR A 127 0.66 15.04 19.14
CA TYR A 127 -0.48 15.86 19.52
C TYR A 127 -0.12 16.64 20.77
N GLN A 128 -0.27 17.96 20.71
CA GLN A 128 -0.02 18.85 21.83
C GLN A 128 -1.27 19.66 22.17
N LEU A 129 -1.56 19.79 23.46
CA LEU A 129 -2.61 20.66 23.96
C LEU A 129 -2.09 22.10 24.06
N ASP A 130 -2.89 23.07 23.64
CA ASP A 130 -2.61 24.49 23.85
C ASP A 130 -2.84 24.94 25.30
N ASP A 131 -2.68 26.22 25.58
CA ASP A 131 -2.91 26.82 26.92
C ASP A 131 -4.40 27.07 27.24
N GLY A 132 -5.32 26.49 26.45
CA GLY A 132 -6.74 26.49 26.76
C GLY A 132 -7.02 25.80 28.10
N VAL A 133 -8.20 26.07 28.68
CA VAL A 133 -8.61 25.51 29.98
C VAL A 133 -9.93 24.76 29.83
N GLY A 134 -10.01 23.58 30.44
CA GLY A 134 -11.22 22.76 30.46
C GLY A 134 -11.65 22.34 29.05
N ALA A 135 -12.91 22.58 28.71
CA ALA A 135 -13.49 22.18 27.42
C ALA A 135 -13.00 23.02 26.21
N ASN A 136 -12.23 24.08 26.45
CA ASN A 136 -11.71 24.97 25.41
C ASN A 136 -10.28 24.61 24.97
N VAL A 137 -9.68 23.59 25.55
CA VAL A 137 -8.36 23.09 25.14
C VAL A 137 -8.41 22.65 23.68
N LYS A 138 -7.39 23.04 22.92
CA LYS A 138 -7.20 22.67 21.51
C LYS A 138 -6.08 21.67 21.35
N ILE A 139 -6.34 20.64 20.56
CA ILE A 139 -5.35 19.64 20.13
C ILE A 139 -4.71 20.13 18.83
N THR A 140 -3.40 20.31 18.85
CA THR A 140 -2.59 20.68 17.68
C THR A 140 -1.74 19.48 17.25
N PRO A 141 -1.94 18.95 16.04
CA PRO A 141 -1.13 17.87 15.51
C PRO A 141 0.18 18.40 14.89
N HIS A 142 1.27 17.67 15.13
CA HIS A 142 2.56 17.85 14.45
C HIS A 142 3.00 16.49 13.89
N LEU A 143 2.90 16.31 12.58
CA LEU A 143 3.34 15.09 11.92
C LEU A 143 4.87 14.97 12.03
N LEU A 144 5.34 13.98 12.79
CA LEU A 144 6.78 13.74 12.99
C LEU A 144 7.37 12.88 11.89
N PHE A 145 6.62 11.87 11.46
CA PHE A 145 7.07 10.91 10.46
C PHE A 145 5.88 10.27 9.76
N ARG A 146 5.98 10.07 8.45
CA ARG A 146 5.03 9.29 7.65
C ARG A 146 5.79 8.36 6.72
N GLU A 147 5.24 7.18 6.45
CA GLU A 147 5.80 6.27 5.44
C GLU A 147 4.68 5.44 4.82
N GLY A 148 4.94 4.84 3.66
CA GLY A 148 4.05 3.89 3.03
C GLY A 148 4.79 2.95 2.08
N PHE A 149 4.41 1.69 2.10
CA PHE A 149 4.99 0.63 1.29
C PHE A 149 3.95 0.00 0.39
N LYS A 150 4.35 -0.40 -0.82
CA LYS A 150 3.51 -1.09 -1.82
C LYS A 150 3.47 -2.61 -1.59
N VAL A 151 3.49 -3.01 -0.32
CA VAL A 151 3.42 -4.40 0.15
C VAL A 151 2.36 -4.44 1.25
N ALA A 152 1.31 -5.23 1.09
CA ALA A 152 0.14 -5.21 1.96
C ALA A 152 -0.69 -6.51 1.93
N GLY A 153 -2.03 -6.40 1.97
CA GLY A 153 -2.94 -7.53 2.02
C GLY A 153 -2.98 -8.41 0.78
N ASP A 154 -2.79 -7.83 -0.41
CA ASP A 154 -2.79 -8.56 -1.67
C ASP A 154 -1.52 -9.43 -1.80
N ASP A 155 -0.37 -8.96 -1.29
CA ASP A 155 0.87 -9.74 -1.26
C ASP A 155 0.80 -10.85 -0.21
N LEU A 156 0.16 -10.59 0.93
CA LEU A 156 -0.16 -11.61 1.92
C LEU A 156 -1.09 -12.69 1.35
N LEU A 157 -2.06 -12.32 0.52
CA LEU A 157 -2.92 -13.26 -0.20
C LEU A 157 -2.11 -14.12 -1.17
N LEU A 158 -1.18 -13.51 -1.92
CA LEU A 158 -0.28 -14.24 -2.80
C LEU A 158 0.61 -15.22 -2.02
N ASP A 159 1.17 -14.81 -0.88
CA ASP A 159 1.94 -15.69 0.01
C ASP A 159 1.12 -16.92 0.42
N ILE A 160 -0.15 -16.73 0.79
CA ILE A 160 -1.06 -17.83 1.14
C ILE A 160 -1.31 -18.76 -0.06
N ILE A 161 -1.56 -18.20 -1.24
CA ILE A 161 -1.75 -18.98 -2.47
C ILE A 161 -0.51 -19.84 -2.75
N GLN A 162 0.69 -19.26 -2.66
CA GLN A 162 1.95 -19.93 -2.92
C GLN A 162 2.34 -20.96 -1.85
N ARG A 163 2.01 -20.71 -0.59
CA ARG A 163 2.35 -21.60 0.54
C ARG A 163 1.36 -22.72 0.76
N CYS A 164 0.08 -22.50 0.44
CA CYS A 164 -0.99 -23.42 0.81
C CYS A 164 -1.70 -24.02 -0.41
N VAL A 165 -2.17 -23.16 -1.31
CA VAL A 165 -3.09 -23.56 -2.40
C VAL A 165 -2.33 -24.29 -3.50
N LEU A 166 -1.26 -23.68 -4.03
CA LEU A 166 -0.46 -24.26 -5.11
C LEU A 166 0.21 -25.58 -4.73
N PRO A 167 0.82 -25.74 -3.53
CA PRO A 167 1.41 -27.01 -3.13
C PRO A 167 0.37 -28.14 -2.97
N SER A 168 -0.84 -27.81 -2.53
CA SER A 168 -1.94 -28.78 -2.42
C SER A 168 -2.39 -29.27 -3.79
N LEU A 169 -2.54 -28.35 -4.76
CA LEU A 169 -2.85 -28.70 -6.15
C LEU A 169 -1.73 -29.53 -6.79
N GLN A 170 -0.47 -29.13 -6.59
CA GLN A 170 0.69 -29.86 -7.09
C GLN A 170 0.71 -31.31 -6.56
N THR A 171 0.49 -31.48 -5.25
CA THR A 171 0.45 -32.80 -4.60
C THR A 171 -0.68 -33.65 -5.16
N ALA A 172 -1.87 -33.06 -5.37
CA ALA A 172 -3.01 -33.78 -5.94
C ALA A 172 -2.73 -34.24 -7.40
N LEU A 173 -2.13 -33.38 -8.22
CA LEU A 173 -1.75 -33.72 -9.60
C LEU A 173 -0.70 -34.84 -9.65
N GLN A 174 0.30 -34.80 -8.78
CA GLN A 174 1.31 -35.84 -8.66
C GLN A 174 0.68 -37.19 -8.28
N ARG A 175 -0.25 -37.19 -7.30
CA ARG A 175 -0.99 -38.40 -6.92
C ARG A 175 -1.88 -38.94 -8.03
N ALA A 176 -2.39 -38.07 -8.90
CA ALA A 176 -3.16 -38.45 -10.08
C ALA A 176 -2.28 -39.00 -11.22
N GLY A 177 -0.95 -38.91 -11.12
CA GLY A 177 -0.01 -39.48 -12.09
C GLY A 177 0.67 -38.47 -13.01
N VAL A 178 0.52 -37.17 -12.79
CA VAL A 178 1.25 -36.14 -13.55
C VAL A 178 2.73 -36.16 -13.15
N THR A 179 3.62 -36.48 -14.09
CA THR A 179 5.07 -36.65 -13.86
C THR A 179 5.75 -35.37 -13.36
N ASP A 180 5.50 -34.23 -14.03
CA ASP A 180 6.08 -32.93 -13.68
C ASP A 180 4.97 -31.89 -13.43
N ALA A 181 4.28 -32.06 -12.30
CA ALA A 181 3.21 -31.14 -11.90
C ALA A 181 3.73 -29.72 -11.66
N ALA A 182 4.98 -29.55 -11.21
CA ALA A 182 5.55 -28.24 -10.96
C ALA A 182 5.73 -27.45 -12.26
N ALA A 183 6.32 -28.06 -13.30
CA ALA A 183 6.45 -27.42 -14.61
C ALA A 183 5.10 -27.15 -15.27
N LEU A 184 4.11 -28.04 -15.11
CA LEU A 184 2.76 -27.82 -15.60
C LEU A 184 2.13 -26.58 -14.97
N LEU A 185 2.16 -26.49 -13.64
CA LEU A 185 1.58 -25.35 -12.92
C LEU A 185 2.33 -24.04 -13.21
N ALA A 186 3.66 -24.08 -13.31
CA ALA A 186 4.45 -22.91 -13.70
C ALA A 186 4.13 -22.46 -15.14
N THR A 187 3.77 -23.38 -16.02
CA THR A 187 3.35 -23.07 -17.41
C THR A 187 1.96 -22.44 -17.44
N LEU A 188 1.03 -22.99 -16.67
CA LEU A 188 -0.35 -22.49 -16.59
C LEU A 188 -0.44 -21.15 -15.86
N PHE A 189 0.29 -21.01 -14.76
CA PHE A 189 0.06 -19.94 -13.79
C PHE A 189 1.30 -19.07 -13.53
N GLY A 190 2.37 -19.25 -14.30
CA GLY A 190 3.52 -18.36 -14.30
C GLY A 190 3.48 -17.35 -15.45
N ASP A 191 4.39 -16.38 -15.39
CA ASP A 191 4.53 -15.38 -16.45
C ASP A 191 5.16 -16.00 -17.70
N SER A 192 4.47 -15.82 -18.82
CA SER A 192 4.90 -16.26 -20.15
C SER A 192 5.48 -15.10 -20.98
N GLY A 193 5.43 -13.86 -20.48
CA GLY A 193 5.85 -12.65 -21.17
C GLY A 193 5.02 -12.30 -22.41
N ARG A 194 3.91 -13.03 -22.65
CA ARG A 194 3.01 -12.85 -23.80
C ARG A 194 1.64 -12.40 -23.32
N ILE A 195 1.09 -11.39 -24.00
CA ILE A 195 -0.30 -10.95 -23.82
C ILE A 195 -1.12 -11.64 -24.92
N ASP A 196 -1.65 -12.81 -24.61
CA ASP A 196 -2.53 -13.58 -25.50
C ASP A 196 -3.79 -14.05 -24.74
N THR A 197 -4.65 -14.81 -25.42
CA THR A 197 -5.88 -15.36 -24.82
C THR A 197 -5.60 -16.22 -23.58
N GLN A 198 -4.43 -16.86 -23.50
CA GLN A 198 -4.03 -17.64 -22.31
C GLN A 198 -3.72 -16.73 -21.14
N ALA A 199 -3.13 -15.55 -21.37
CA ALA A 199 -2.92 -14.55 -20.31
C ALA A 199 -4.25 -14.11 -19.67
N ILE A 200 -5.31 -13.92 -20.47
CA ILE A 200 -6.66 -13.60 -19.96
C ILE A 200 -7.20 -14.77 -19.11
N LEU A 201 -7.10 -16.02 -19.60
CA LEU A 201 -7.59 -17.20 -18.87
C LEU A 201 -6.81 -17.45 -17.58
N ARG A 202 -5.49 -17.18 -17.57
CA ARG A 202 -4.65 -17.21 -16.38
C ARG A 202 -5.10 -16.16 -15.36
N GLN A 203 -5.31 -14.91 -15.79
CA GLN A 203 -5.87 -13.86 -14.94
C GLN A 203 -7.22 -14.26 -14.36
N GLN A 204 -8.14 -14.76 -15.20
CA GLN A 204 -9.44 -15.23 -14.75
C GLN A 204 -9.33 -16.43 -13.79
N THR A 205 -8.34 -17.30 -13.96
CA THR A 205 -8.07 -18.40 -13.01
C THR A 205 -7.63 -17.84 -11.66
N ALA A 206 -6.74 -16.85 -11.63
CA ALA A 206 -6.34 -16.20 -10.39
C ALA A 206 -7.54 -15.56 -9.67
N LEU A 207 -8.38 -14.82 -10.40
CA LEU A 207 -9.56 -14.14 -9.85
C LEU A 207 -10.68 -15.10 -9.39
N GLN A 208 -10.92 -16.19 -10.14
CA GLN A 208 -12.07 -17.08 -9.92
C GLN A 208 -11.75 -18.32 -9.07
N LEU A 209 -10.48 -18.71 -8.99
CA LEU A 209 -10.04 -19.90 -8.26
C LEU A 209 -9.08 -19.55 -7.12
N PHE A 210 -7.91 -18.97 -7.41
CA PHE A 210 -6.86 -18.81 -6.40
C PHE A 210 -7.18 -17.76 -5.35
N MET A 211 -7.68 -16.59 -5.74
CA MET A 211 -8.06 -15.53 -4.79
C MET A 211 -9.18 -15.98 -3.84
N PRO A 212 -10.30 -16.58 -4.31
CA PRO A 212 -11.32 -17.11 -3.42
C PRO A 212 -10.80 -18.17 -2.45
N LEU A 213 -9.95 -19.11 -2.92
CA LEU A 213 -9.35 -20.13 -2.05
C LEU A 213 -8.43 -19.49 -1.00
N GLY A 214 -7.57 -18.56 -1.41
CA GLY A 214 -6.69 -17.84 -0.48
C GLY A 214 -7.46 -17.01 0.55
N HIS A 215 -8.55 -16.34 0.14
CA HIS A 215 -9.43 -15.64 1.06
C HIS A 215 -10.17 -16.58 2.02
N ALA A 216 -10.56 -17.78 1.58
CA ALA A 216 -11.16 -18.78 2.45
C ALA A 216 -10.17 -19.23 3.55
N VAL A 217 -8.89 -19.45 3.18
CA VAL A 217 -7.81 -19.72 4.15
C VAL A 217 -7.64 -18.57 5.14
N LEU A 218 -7.49 -17.34 4.65
CA LEU A 218 -7.32 -16.15 5.49
C LEU A 218 -8.52 -15.94 6.42
N SER A 219 -9.74 -16.15 5.93
CA SER A 219 -10.97 -15.98 6.73
C SER A 219 -11.07 -17.04 7.83
N ALA A 220 -10.74 -18.30 7.50
CA ALA A 220 -10.71 -19.38 8.48
C ALA A 220 -9.62 -19.14 9.54
N TRP A 221 -8.46 -18.64 9.14
CA TRP A 221 -7.38 -18.28 10.07
C TRP A 221 -7.78 -17.11 10.97
N GLU A 222 -8.42 -16.08 10.44
CA GLU A 222 -8.93 -14.94 11.23
C GLU A 222 -9.93 -15.38 12.31
N GLN A 223 -10.77 -16.36 12.00
CA GLN A 223 -11.82 -16.88 12.91
C GLN A 223 -11.31 -17.96 13.87
N SER A 224 -10.05 -18.37 13.74
CA SER A 224 -9.48 -19.45 14.54
C SER A 224 -9.29 -19.06 16.01
N ASP A 225 -9.41 -20.04 16.92
CA ASP A 225 -8.99 -19.87 18.31
C ASP A 225 -7.47 -19.99 18.40
N ILE A 226 -6.81 -18.89 18.77
CA ILE A 226 -5.36 -18.81 18.92
C ILE A 226 -4.81 -19.72 20.04
N ASN A 227 -5.69 -20.20 20.93
CA ASN A 227 -5.31 -21.11 22.02
C ASN A 227 -5.46 -22.58 21.66
N ASP A 228 -6.09 -22.90 20.52
CA ASP A 228 -6.21 -24.27 20.03
C ASP A 228 -5.02 -24.63 19.13
N PRO A 229 -4.08 -25.46 19.59
CA PRO A 229 -2.91 -25.86 18.79
C PRO A 229 -3.28 -26.72 17.58
N PHE A 230 -4.50 -27.26 17.53
CA PHE A 230 -5.01 -28.05 16.42
C PHE A 230 -5.87 -27.24 15.45
N ALA A 231 -6.03 -25.93 15.69
CA ALA A 231 -6.77 -25.07 14.78
C ALA A 231 -6.17 -25.11 13.36
N GLY A 232 -7.05 -25.34 12.39
CA GLY A 232 -6.65 -25.53 11.00
C GLY A 232 -7.82 -25.51 10.04
N LEU A 233 -7.51 -25.63 8.77
CA LEU A 233 -8.48 -25.76 7.68
C LEU A 233 -8.34 -27.13 7.03
N HIS A 234 -9.43 -27.89 7.03
CA HIS A 234 -9.51 -29.22 6.43
C HIS A 234 -10.74 -29.27 5.52
N ALA A 235 -10.54 -29.05 4.23
CA ALA A 235 -11.62 -28.95 3.23
C ALA A 235 -11.12 -29.36 1.85
N THR A 236 -12.00 -29.44 0.86
CA THR A 236 -11.62 -29.50 -0.56
C THR A 236 -11.72 -28.12 -1.21
N PHE A 237 -11.13 -27.95 -2.40
CA PHE A 237 -11.31 -26.71 -3.16
C PHE A 237 -12.79 -26.43 -3.45
N GLY A 238 -13.58 -27.47 -3.74
CA GLY A 238 -15.01 -27.36 -3.98
C GLY A 238 -15.79 -26.82 -2.77
N ASP A 239 -15.43 -27.26 -1.55
CA ASP A 239 -16.09 -26.83 -0.32
C ASP A 239 -15.87 -25.33 -0.02
N LEU A 240 -14.73 -24.79 -0.45
CA LEU A 240 -14.31 -23.41 -0.15
C LEU A 240 -14.76 -22.38 -1.19
N LEU A 241 -15.22 -22.82 -2.36
CA LEU A 241 -15.64 -21.95 -3.44
C LEU A 241 -17.14 -21.62 -3.36
N ILE A 242 -17.47 -20.36 -3.09
CA ILE A 242 -18.86 -19.87 -3.10
C ILE A 242 -19.46 -19.91 -4.51
N ARG A 243 -18.63 -19.66 -5.53
CA ARG A 243 -19.03 -19.68 -6.95
C ARG A 243 -18.03 -20.53 -7.72
N ARG A 244 -18.55 -21.40 -8.58
CA ARG A 244 -17.70 -22.18 -9.50
C ARG A 244 -17.07 -21.24 -10.54
N PRO A 245 -15.80 -21.47 -10.93
CA PRO A 245 -15.21 -20.80 -12.08
C PRO A 245 -16.04 -21.02 -13.35
N THR A 246 -15.96 -20.06 -14.26
CA THR A 246 -16.61 -20.14 -15.58
C THR A 246 -16.10 -21.34 -16.39
N SER A 247 -16.93 -21.83 -17.31
CA SER A 247 -16.56 -22.98 -18.15
C SER A 247 -15.27 -22.76 -18.94
N ASN A 248 -14.98 -21.53 -19.35
CA ASN A 248 -13.73 -21.19 -20.05
C ASN A 248 -12.50 -21.42 -19.16
N VAL A 249 -12.57 -21.00 -17.89
CA VAL A 249 -11.50 -21.23 -16.90
C VAL A 249 -11.36 -22.73 -16.61
N MET A 250 -12.48 -23.43 -16.43
CA MET A 250 -12.45 -24.88 -16.19
C MET A 250 -11.85 -25.64 -17.37
N ASN A 251 -12.25 -25.32 -18.61
CA ASN A 251 -11.72 -25.95 -19.82
C ASN A 251 -10.22 -25.67 -19.99
N TYR A 252 -9.78 -24.44 -19.72
CA TYR A 252 -8.37 -24.06 -19.78
C TYR A 252 -7.50 -24.94 -18.86
N ILE A 253 -7.94 -25.12 -17.62
CA ILE A 253 -7.22 -25.93 -16.64
C ILE A 253 -7.31 -27.42 -17.00
N GLN A 254 -8.51 -27.91 -17.31
CA GLN A 254 -8.75 -29.33 -17.57
C GLN A 254 -7.99 -29.82 -18.80
N GLN A 255 -7.97 -29.06 -19.89
CA GLN A 255 -7.26 -29.45 -21.12
C GLN A 255 -5.77 -29.67 -20.87
N ALA A 256 -5.14 -28.80 -20.07
CA ALA A 256 -3.73 -28.92 -19.76
C ALA A 256 -3.43 -30.11 -18.82
N ILE A 257 -4.32 -30.37 -17.86
CA ILE A 257 -4.19 -31.52 -16.95
C ILE A 257 -4.41 -32.83 -17.71
N ASP A 258 -5.46 -32.94 -18.51
CA ASP A 258 -5.77 -34.13 -19.30
C ASP A 258 -4.64 -34.50 -20.26
N HIS A 259 -3.99 -33.50 -20.86
CA HIS A 259 -2.81 -33.71 -21.71
C HIS A 259 -1.59 -34.22 -20.94
N ALA A 260 -1.44 -33.81 -19.67
CA ALA A 260 -0.31 -34.19 -18.83
C ALA A 260 -0.51 -35.53 -18.10
N LEU A 261 -1.75 -36.04 -18.05
CA LEU A 261 -2.07 -37.31 -17.41
C LEU A 261 -1.71 -38.51 -18.31
N PRO A 262 -1.28 -39.64 -17.73
CA PRO A 262 -1.10 -40.88 -18.49
C PRO A 262 -2.40 -41.34 -19.17
N SER A 263 -2.28 -41.94 -20.36
CA SER A 263 -3.42 -42.52 -21.08
C SER A 263 -4.21 -43.51 -20.23
N GLY A 264 -5.53 -43.33 -20.14
CA GLY A 264 -6.42 -44.19 -19.35
C GLY A 264 -6.53 -43.80 -17.86
N SER A 265 -5.88 -42.71 -17.43
CA SER A 265 -6.08 -42.15 -16.09
C SER A 265 -7.53 -41.69 -15.88
N PRO A 266 -8.07 -41.76 -14.65
CA PRO A 266 -9.36 -41.18 -14.34
C PRO A 266 -9.33 -39.65 -14.53
N THR A 267 -10.47 -39.05 -14.88
CA THR A 267 -10.60 -37.61 -15.01
C THR A 267 -10.25 -36.93 -13.67
N PHE A 268 -9.31 -35.99 -13.72
CA PHE A 268 -8.96 -35.19 -12.55
C PHE A 268 -10.02 -34.12 -12.31
N ASP A 269 -10.58 -34.07 -11.10
CA ASP A 269 -11.52 -33.03 -10.69
C ASP A 269 -10.85 -32.07 -9.71
N ILE A 270 -10.62 -30.84 -10.16
CA ILE A 270 -9.98 -29.79 -9.36
C ILE A 270 -10.76 -29.44 -8.09
N PHE A 271 -12.08 -29.67 -8.04
CA PHE A 271 -12.87 -29.39 -6.86
C PHE A 271 -12.61 -30.40 -5.74
N ASN A 272 -12.12 -31.61 -6.06
CA ASN A 272 -11.81 -32.64 -5.06
C ASN A 272 -10.39 -32.50 -4.48
N VAL A 273 -9.62 -31.48 -4.88
CA VAL A 273 -8.28 -31.23 -4.35
C VAL A 273 -8.38 -30.93 -2.85
N PRO A 274 -7.75 -31.73 -1.97
CA PRO A 274 -7.78 -31.49 -0.54
C PRO A 274 -6.86 -30.32 -0.17
N LEU A 275 -7.35 -29.42 0.67
CA LEU A 275 -6.60 -28.35 1.31
C LEU A 275 -6.56 -28.60 2.81
N GLN A 276 -5.35 -28.83 3.33
CA GLN A 276 -5.11 -29.23 4.71
C GLN A 276 -4.04 -28.31 5.30
N ILE A 277 -4.42 -27.42 6.21
CA ILE A 277 -3.56 -26.35 6.73
C ILE A 277 -3.64 -26.34 8.25
N GLN A 278 -2.49 -26.32 8.92
CA GLN A 278 -2.40 -26.02 10.35
C GLN A 278 -2.05 -24.55 10.52
N PHE A 279 -2.85 -23.80 11.28
CA PHE A 279 -2.63 -22.35 11.40
C PHE A 279 -1.39 -21.98 12.22
N SER A 280 -0.94 -22.87 13.11
CA SER A 280 0.34 -22.74 13.82
C SER A 280 1.53 -22.61 12.85
N GLN A 281 1.55 -23.38 11.77
CA GLN A 281 2.61 -23.34 10.76
C GLN A 281 2.63 -22.01 10.00
N LEU A 282 1.45 -21.43 9.72
CA LEU A 282 1.37 -20.10 9.10
C LEU A 282 1.89 -19.01 10.05
N GLN A 283 1.54 -19.10 11.33
CA GLN A 283 2.03 -18.17 12.34
C GLN A 283 3.56 -18.27 12.51
N GLU A 284 4.11 -19.47 12.59
CA GLU A 284 5.56 -19.71 12.66
C GLU A 284 6.28 -19.13 11.43
N ALA A 285 5.76 -19.37 10.22
CA ALA A 285 6.34 -18.83 9.00
C ALA A 285 6.29 -17.29 8.98
N LEU A 286 5.23 -16.68 9.49
CA LEU A 286 5.11 -15.22 9.59
C LEU A 286 6.12 -14.65 10.61
N LEU A 287 6.25 -15.27 11.79
CA LEU A 287 7.25 -14.87 12.80
C LEU A 287 8.69 -15.10 12.32
N ALA A 288 8.93 -16.11 11.49
CA ALA A 288 10.23 -16.39 10.88
C ALA A 288 10.57 -15.48 9.68
N GLY A 289 9.77 -14.45 9.41
CA GLY A 289 10.07 -13.49 8.33
C GLY A 289 9.79 -14.03 6.92
N GLN A 290 9.01 -15.10 6.78
CA GLN A 290 8.82 -15.76 5.48
C GLN A 290 7.67 -15.16 4.65
N PHE A 291 6.84 -14.31 5.25
CA PHE A 291 5.80 -13.58 4.53
C PHE A 291 6.32 -12.22 4.06
N THR A 292 5.89 -11.79 2.88
CA THR A 292 6.31 -10.54 2.24
C THR A 292 5.99 -9.32 3.12
N LEU A 293 4.88 -9.38 3.87
CA LEU A 293 4.46 -8.33 4.83
C LEU A 293 5.40 -8.14 6.03
N THR A 294 6.30 -9.10 6.32
CA THR A 294 7.14 -9.05 7.53
C THR A 294 8.15 -7.90 7.48
N THR A 295 8.87 -7.74 6.37
CA THR A 295 9.87 -6.69 6.17
C THR A 295 9.33 -5.27 6.42
N PRO A 296 8.21 -4.82 5.80
CA PRO A 296 7.66 -3.51 6.10
C PRO A 296 7.20 -3.38 7.55
N LEU A 297 6.64 -4.44 8.17
CA LEU A 297 6.22 -4.43 9.57
C LEU A 297 7.40 -4.27 10.54
N HIS A 298 8.53 -4.91 10.28
CA HIS A 298 9.77 -4.69 11.04
C HIS A 298 10.23 -3.22 10.92
N ALA A 299 10.27 -2.68 9.70
CA ALA A 299 10.72 -1.31 9.45
C ALA A 299 9.84 -0.26 10.18
N VAL A 300 8.51 -0.38 10.08
CA VAL A 300 7.60 0.55 10.79
C VAL A 300 7.71 0.40 12.30
N CYS A 301 7.84 -0.83 12.83
CA CYS A 301 7.99 -1.04 14.28
C CYS A 301 9.31 -0.43 14.80
N GLU A 302 10.41 -0.55 14.06
CA GLU A 302 11.68 0.12 14.40
C GLU A 302 11.52 1.64 14.48
N ALA A 303 10.82 2.25 13.50
CA ALA A 303 10.54 3.68 13.52
C ALA A 303 9.66 4.09 14.71
N ILE A 304 8.60 3.34 15.02
CA ILE A 304 7.70 3.62 16.15
C ILE A 304 8.47 3.61 17.48
N SER A 305 9.33 2.61 17.67
CA SER A 305 10.24 2.53 18.82
C SER A 305 11.17 3.73 18.90
N HIS A 306 11.77 4.12 17.77
CA HIS A 306 12.70 5.26 17.70
C HIS A 306 12.03 6.59 18.12
N TYR A 307 10.77 6.82 17.75
CA TYR A 307 10.03 8.02 18.15
C TYR A 307 9.47 7.95 19.58
N HIS A 308 9.66 6.83 20.29
CA HIS A 308 9.19 6.61 21.65
C HIS A 308 7.68 6.87 21.78
N CYS A 309 6.88 6.28 20.89
CA CYS A 309 5.45 6.54 20.86
C CYS A 309 4.76 6.14 22.17
N ASP A 310 3.75 6.92 22.56
CA ASP A 310 2.91 6.67 23.74
C ASP A 310 1.89 5.55 23.45
N ILE A 311 1.33 5.55 22.24
CA ILE A 311 0.29 4.63 21.77
C ILE A 311 0.58 4.21 20.33
N LEU A 312 0.30 2.94 20.01
CA LEU A 312 0.25 2.43 18.64
C LEU A 312 -1.19 2.03 18.30
N LEU A 313 -1.75 2.60 17.25
CA LEU A 313 -3.00 2.16 16.64
C LEU A 313 -2.71 1.21 15.48
N VAL A 314 -3.46 0.12 15.40
CA VAL A 314 -3.32 -0.85 14.31
C VAL A 314 -4.66 -1.03 13.62
N THR A 315 -4.71 -0.72 12.32
CA THR A 315 -5.94 -0.72 11.51
C THR A 315 -5.74 -1.35 10.14
N GLY A 316 -6.84 -1.54 9.41
CA GLY A 316 -6.86 -2.23 8.12
C GLY A 316 -7.09 -3.74 8.23
N ARG A 317 -7.65 -4.35 7.19
CA ARG A 317 -8.21 -5.72 7.26
C ARG A 317 -7.16 -6.80 7.57
N PRO A 318 -5.95 -6.80 6.98
CA PRO A 318 -4.92 -7.80 7.30
C PRO A 318 -4.50 -7.81 8.77
N THR A 319 -4.69 -6.71 9.51
CA THR A 319 -4.36 -6.65 10.94
C THR A 319 -5.33 -7.44 11.84
N CYS A 320 -6.46 -7.90 11.28
CA CYS A 320 -7.38 -8.80 11.97
C CYS A 320 -6.79 -10.23 12.11
N LEU A 321 -5.76 -10.58 11.33
CA LEU A 321 -5.19 -11.91 11.32
C LEU A 321 -4.35 -12.18 12.57
N PRO A 322 -4.55 -13.32 13.27
CA PRO A 322 -3.78 -13.70 14.45
C PRO A 322 -2.27 -13.63 14.26
N GLY A 323 -1.75 -14.08 13.11
CA GLY A 323 -0.32 -14.05 12.81
C GLY A 323 0.26 -12.62 12.75
N VAL A 324 -0.44 -11.69 12.10
CA VAL A 324 -0.01 -10.28 12.04
C VAL A 324 -0.04 -9.66 13.43
N GLN A 325 -1.07 -9.95 14.22
CA GLN A 325 -1.15 -9.48 15.60
C GLN A 325 -0.03 -10.05 16.47
N ALA A 326 0.28 -11.34 16.31
CA ALA A 326 1.37 -12.01 17.02
C ALA A 326 2.73 -11.39 16.67
N LEU A 327 2.98 -11.09 15.39
CA LEU A 327 4.22 -10.43 14.97
C LEU A 327 4.35 -9.04 15.59
N ILE A 328 3.34 -8.18 15.49
CA ILE A 328 3.43 -6.83 16.08
C ILE A 328 3.63 -6.89 17.61
N ARG A 329 2.97 -7.84 18.29
CA ARG A 329 3.19 -8.08 19.73
C ARG A 329 4.59 -8.63 20.03
N HIS A 330 5.17 -9.42 19.13
CA HIS A 330 6.54 -9.93 19.25
C HIS A 330 7.58 -8.81 19.06
N LEU A 331 7.35 -7.91 18.11
CA LEU A 331 8.23 -6.77 17.82
C LEU A 331 8.21 -5.68 18.90
N GLN A 332 7.14 -5.61 19.71
CA GLN A 332 6.97 -4.69 20.83
C GLN A 332 7.37 -3.23 20.54
N PRO A 333 6.86 -2.60 19.47
CA PRO A 333 7.19 -1.19 19.17
C PRO A 333 6.74 -0.22 20.27
N VAL A 334 5.74 -0.63 21.05
CA VAL A 334 5.30 -0.05 22.32
C VAL A 334 4.94 -1.20 23.27
N PRO A 335 4.84 -0.96 24.60
CA PRO A 335 4.32 -1.96 25.52
C PRO A 335 2.96 -2.51 25.05
N VAL A 336 2.70 -3.81 25.23
CA VAL A 336 1.53 -4.50 24.64
C VAL A 336 0.19 -3.84 25.04
N ASN A 337 0.08 -3.33 26.27
CA ASN A 337 -1.11 -2.60 26.75
C ASN A 337 -1.31 -1.21 26.12
N ARG A 338 -0.37 -0.75 25.30
CA ARG A 338 -0.40 0.51 24.53
C ARG A 338 -0.68 0.26 23.04
N ILE A 339 -0.88 -0.99 22.63
CA ILE A 339 -1.31 -1.34 21.27
C ILE A 339 -2.84 -1.37 21.25
N VAL A 340 -3.43 -0.47 20.49
CA VAL A 340 -4.87 -0.38 20.28
C VAL A 340 -5.21 -0.98 18.92
N TRP A 341 -5.89 -2.11 18.94
CA TRP A 341 -6.43 -2.75 17.75
C TRP A 341 -7.73 -2.05 17.37
N MET A 342 -7.78 -1.47 16.18
CA MET A 342 -9.00 -0.79 15.69
C MET A 342 -10.08 -1.79 15.27
N ASP A 343 -9.70 -3.05 15.00
CA ASP A 343 -10.67 -4.15 14.85
C ASP A 343 -11.44 -4.36 16.16
N LYS A 344 -12.77 -4.33 16.09
CA LYS A 344 -13.68 -4.48 17.24
C LYS A 344 -13.42 -3.47 18.37
N TYR A 345 -12.71 -2.38 18.10
CA TYR A 345 -12.51 -1.31 19.08
C TYR A 345 -13.85 -0.70 19.49
N GLN A 346 -14.00 -0.46 20.78
CA GLN A 346 -15.28 -0.05 21.35
C GLN A 346 -15.57 1.42 21.00
N VAL A 347 -16.68 1.61 20.30
CA VAL A 347 -17.17 2.93 19.86
C VAL A 347 -18.66 3.01 20.15
N HIS A 348 -19.14 4.15 20.64
CA HIS A 348 -20.57 4.33 20.89
C HIS A 348 -21.33 4.70 19.59
N GLU A 349 -22.59 5.13 19.72
CA GLU A 349 -23.51 5.40 18.60
C GLU A 349 -23.02 6.48 17.62
N TRP A 350 -21.99 7.25 17.96
CA TRP A 350 -21.45 8.30 17.09
C TRP A 350 -20.76 7.74 15.83
N TYR A 351 -20.27 6.49 15.87
CA TYR A 351 -19.53 5.89 14.77
C TYR A 351 -20.47 5.28 13.73
N PRO A 352 -20.52 5.79 12.48
CA PRO A 352 -21.57 5.41 11.51
C PRO A 352 -21.58 3.94 11.10
N PHE A 353 -20.42 3.28 11.11
CA PHE A 353 -20.27 1.86 10.73
C PHE A 353 -20.16 0.93 11.95
N SER A 354 -20.70 1.37 13.10
CA SER A 354 -20.63 0.58 14.32
C SER A 354 -21.49 -0.68 14.21
N GLN A 355 -20.95 -1.78 14.72
CA GLN A 355 -21.64 -3.05 14.86
C GLN A 355 -21.60 -3.42 16.34
N GLN A 356 -22.76 -3.42 17.00
CA GLN A 356 -22.88 -3.74 18.43
C GLN A 356 -21.96 -2.87 19.31
N GLY A 357 -21.85 -1.57 19.01
CA GLY A 357 -21.00 -0.63 19.78
C GLY A 357 -19.50 -0.85 19.57
N ARG A 358 -19.10 -1.42 18.43
CA ARG A 358 -17.70 -1.63 18.05
C ARG A 358 -17.46 -1.29 16.59
N ILE A 359 -16.23 -1.00 16.22
CA ILE A 359 -15.83 -0.86 14.83
C ILE A 359 -15.93 -2.23 14.15
N GLY A 360 -16.83 -2.37 13.17
CA GLY A 360 -17.04 -3.62 12.46
C GLY A 360 -15.98 -3.90 11.39
N ASN A 361 -15.54 -2.86 10.67
CA ASN A 361 -14.46 -2.97 9.69
C ASN A 361 -13.41 -1.89 9.97
N PRO A 362 -12.18 -2.25 10.39
CA PRO A 362 -11.16 -1.27 10.72
C PRO A 362 -10.79 -0.38 9.53
N LYS A 363 -10.95 -0.81 8.27
CA LYS A 363 -10.67 0.06 7.11
C LYS A 363 -11.61 1.27 7.02
N SER A 364 -12.79 1.20 7.64
CA SER A 364 -13.71 2.34 7.70
C SER A 364 -13.18 3.51 8.56
N THR A 365 -12.13 3.32 9.37
CA THR A 365 -11.51 4.40 10.14
C THR A 365 -10.92 5.49 9.27
N ALA A 366 -10.43 5.18 8.07
CA ALA A 366 -9.93 6.18 7.13
C ALA A 366 -11.05 7.16 6.72
N ALA A 367 -12.19 6.62 6.27
CA ALA A 367 -13.33 7.43 5.86
C ALA A 367 -13.95 8.23 7.02
N VAL A 368 -14.14 7.61 8.20
CA VAL A 368 -14.67 8.29 9.38
C VAL A 368 -13.70 9.35 9.92
N GLY A 369 -12.40 9.07 9.90
CA GLY A 369 -11.37 10.04 10.28
C GLY A 369 -11.38 11.27 9.36
N ALA A 370 -11.51 11.07 8.05
CA ALA A 370 -11.61 12.17 7.10
C ALA A 370 -12.88 13.01 7.30
N MET A 371 -14.01 12.36 7.63
CA MET A 371 -15.23 13.05 8.05
C MET A 371 -14.99 13.89 9.31
N LEU A 372 -14.30 13.35 10.33
CA LEU A 372 -13.96 14.10 11.54
C LEU A 372 -13.04 15.28 11.23
N CYS A 373 -12.03 15.13 10.36
CA CYS A 373 -11.20 16.25 9.93
C CYS A 373 -12.03 17.36 9.27
N SER A 374 -12.96 16.99 8.39
CA SER A 374 -13.86 17.94 7.73
C SER A 374 -14.76 18.67 8.73
N LEU A 375 -15.39 17.94 9.66
CA LEU A 375 -16.20 18.55 10.71
C LEU A 375 -15.37 19.46 11.65
N ALA A 376 -14.11 19.11 11.90
CA ALA A 376 -13.21 19.92 12.72
C ALA A 376 -12.85 21.26 12.05
N LEU A 377 -12.66 21.28 10.72
CA LEU A 377 -12.41 22.51 9.96
C LEU A 377 -13.56 23.52 10.10
N ASP A 378 -14.79 23.02 10.17
CA ASP A 378 -16.01 23.84 10.31
C ASP A 378 -16.41 24.10 11.78
N LEU A 379 -15.59 23.70 12.76
CA LEU A 379 -15.89 23.77 14.20
C LEU A 379 -17.19 23.03 14.60
N ARG A 380 -17.52 21.94 13.88
CA ARG A 380 -18.75 21.14 14.06
C ARG A 380 -18.58 19.94 14.99
N LEU A 381 -17.53 19.91 15.79
CA LEU A 381 -17.27 18.87 16.79
C LEU A 381 -17.34 19.46 18.21
N PRO A 382 -18.52 19.43 18.86
CA PRO A 382 -18.68 19.99 20.20
C PRO A 382 -17.71 19.34 21.21
N ARG A 383 -17.03 20.17 22.01
CA ARG A 383 -16.07 19.74 23.05
C ARG A 383 -14.82 19.02 22.50
N PHE A 384 -14.58 19.07 21.19
CA PHE A 384 -13.39 18.52 20.56
C PHE A 384 -12.77 19.56 19.61
N ASN A 385 -11.90 20.40 20.16
CA ASN A 385 -11.21 21.42 19.37
C ASN A 385 -9.93 20.83 18.77
N PHE A 386 -9.94 20.57 17.46
CA PHE A 386 -8.83 19.93 16.77
C PHE A 386 -8.36 20.77 15.57
N LYS A 387 -7.06 21.00 15.45
CA LYS A 387 -6.49 21.80 14.35
C LYS A 387 -6.22 20.94 13.11
N ALA A 388 -7.29 20.51 12.43
CA ALA A 388 -7.19 19.60 11.28
C ALA A 388 -6.35 20.12 10.11
N ALA A 389 -6.25 21.44 9.94
CA ALA A 389 -5.45 22.08 8.89
C ALA A 389 -3.94 21.82 9.02
N ASP A 390 -3.46 21.41 10.19
CA ASP A 390 -2.03 21.17 10.44
C ASP A 390 -1.60 19.73 10.11
N ILE A 391 -2.54 18.83 9.75
CA ILE A 391 -2.22 17.52 9.17
C ILE A 391 -1.86 17.72 7.70
N GLY A 392 -0.60 18.09 7.45
CA GLY A 392 -0.06 18.27 6.10
C GLY A 392 0.79 17.09 5.64
N ALA A 393 0.55 16.59 4.44
CA ALA A 393 1.36 15.55 3.82
C ALA A 393 2.59 16.14 3.12
N TYR A 394 3.78 15.65 3.46
CA TYR A 394 5.05 15.97 2.80
C TYR A 394 5.56 14.78 1.96
N SER A 395 6.50 15.04 1.05
CA SER A 395 7.13 14.02 0.21
C SER A 395 8.07 13.12 1.00
N THR A 396 7.92 11.80 0.85
CA THR A 396 8.84 10.81 1.43
C THR A 396 10.06 10.50 0.55
N VAL A 397 10.13 11.07 -0.66
CA VAL A 397 11.26 10.91 -1.58
C VAL A 397 12.48 11.68 -1.06
N ARG A 398 13.49 10.97 -0.54
CA ARG A 398 14.72 11.59 -0.02
C ARG A 398 16.00 11.07 -0.67
N TYR A 399 16.13 9.75 -0.83
CA TYR A 399 17.23 9.12 -1.57
C TYR A 399 16.67 8.43 -2.81
N LEU A 400 17.11 8.83 -4.00
CA LEU A 400 16.63 8.30 -5.27
C LEU A 400 17.77 7.59 -6.00
N GLY A 401 17.47 6.42 -6.56
CA GLY A 401 18.45 5.65 -7.30
C GLY A 401 17.85 4.48 -8.06
N VAL A 402 18.72 3.59 -8.54
CA VAL A 402 18.32 2.40 -9.32
C VAL A 402 17.99 1.26 -8.36
N LEU A 403 16.79 0.71 -8.46
CA LEU A 403 16.39 -0.43 -7.64
C LEU A 403 17.06 -1.72 -8.13
N ASP A 404 17.37 -2.61 -7.18
CA ASP A 404 17.67 -4.00 -7.50
C ASP A 404 16.39 -4.69 -8.02
N ASN A 405 16.48 -5.26 -9.21
CA ASN A 405 15.35 -5.87 -9.93
C ASN A 405 14.72 -7.08 -9.19
N THR A 406 15.39 -7.65 -8.18
CA THR A 406 14.93 -8.88 -7.52
C THR A 406 14.10 -8.63 -6.25
N VAL A 407 14.42 -7.61 -5.47
CA VAL A 407 13.87 -7.40 -4.11
C VAL A 407 13.36 -5.98 -3.87
N ASN A 408 13.32 -5.10 -4.89
CA ASN A 408 13.01 -3.68 -4.74
C ASN A 408 13.85 -3.00 -3.65
N THR A 409 15.10 -3.43 -3.48
CA THR A 409 16.02 -2.83 -2.51
C THR A 409 16.81 -1.71 -3.16
N LEU A 410 16.96 -0.58 -2.47
CA LEU A 410 17.85 0.50 -2.87
C LEU A 410 19.12 0.47 -2.00
N ARG A 411 20.17 -0.17 -2.51
CA ARG A 411 21.48 -0.24 -1.87
C ARG A 411 22.21 1.10 -1.99
N ASP A 412 23.12 1.38 -1.06
CA ASP A 412 23.80 2.67 -0.96
C ASP A 412 24.60 3.02 -2.23
N GLU A 413 25.24 2.02 -2.84
CA GLU A 413 25.98 2.15 -4.11
C GLU A 413 25.11 2.51 -5.32
N ASN A 414 23.80 2.31 -5.25
CA ASN A 414 22.85 2.61 -6.33
C ASN A 414 22.09 3.92 -6.10
N ILE A 415 22.36 4.64 -5.01
CA ILE A 415 21.77 5.96 -4.74
C ILE A 415 22.56 7.00 -5.53
N TRP A 416 21.84 7.80 -6.31
CA TRP A 416 22.44 8.83 -7.17
C TRP A 416 22.09 10.24 -6.72
N TYR A 417 20.93 10.42 -6.09
CA TYR A 417 20.49 11.69 -5.56
C TYR A 417 20.15 11.53 -4.07
N HIS A 418 20.71 12.42 -3.25
CA HIS A 418 20.61 12.39 -1.79
C HIS A 418 19.89 13.62 -1.27
N GLU A 419 19.25 13.49 -0.10
CA GLU A 419 18.63 14.60 0.63
C GLU A 419 17.68 15.46 -0.24
N ILE A 420 16.93 14.80 -1.14
CA ILE A 420 15.96 15.49 -1.98
C ILE A 420 14.85 16.04 -1.08
N ASP A 421 14.50 17.31 -1.30
CA ASP A 421 13.36 17.97 -0.67
C ASP A 421 12.44 18.50 -1.78
N LEU A 422 11.37 17.75 -2.05
CA LEU A 422 10.35 18.14 -3.03
C LEU A 422 9.32 19.12 -2.47
N ASP A 423 9.38 19.44 -1.17
CA ASP A 423 8.49 20.40 -0.51
C ASP A 423 9.10 21.80 -0.44
N LYS A 424 10.42 21.92 -0.60
CA LYS A 424 11.14 23.19 -0.64
C LYS A 424 10.99 23.93 -1.98
N PRO A 425 10.43 25.16 -1.99
CA PRO A 425 10.44 26.02 -3.16
C PRO A 425 11.87 26.28 -3.67
N GLY A 426 12.01 26.28 -4.99
CA GLY A 426 13.30 26.52 -5.66
C GLY A 426 14.31 25.39 -5.53
N ALA A 427 13.91 24.21 -5.03
CA ALA A 427 14.78 23.05 -4.98
C ALA A 427 15.24 22.63 -6.39
N THR A 428 16.52 22.27 -6.50
CA THR A 428 17.16 21.80 -7.74
C THR A 428 17.98 20.54 -7.44
N LEU A 429 18.24 19.74 -8.48
CA LEU A 429 19.21 18.64 -8.38
C LEU A 429 20.59 19.14 -8.81
N ASP A 430 21.65 18.53 -8.28
CA ASP A 430 23.02 18.83 -8.72
C ASP A 430 23.17 18.41 -10.19
N ALA A 431 23.41 19.40 -11.06
CA ALA A 431 23.55 19.21 -12.50
C ALA A 431 24.79 18.39 -12.91
N ARG A 432 25.72 18.12 -11.99
CA ARG A 432 26.89 17.26 -12.26
C ARG A 432 26.56 15.78 -12.11
N LEU A 433 25.55 15.46 -11.30
CA LEU A 433 25.14 14.08 -11.04
C LEU A 433 24.49 13.48 -12.29
N HIS A 434 24.94 12.29 -12.61
CA HIS A 434 24.41 11.44 -13.67
C HIS A 434 24.65 10.00 -13.27
N PHE A 435 23.88 9.09 -13.84
CA PHE A 435 24.02 7.66 -13.55
C PHE A 435 24.11 6.84 -14.83
N PRO A 436 24.96 5.81 -14.84
CA PRO A 436 25.14 4.93 -15.98
C PRO A 436 24.02 3.90 -16.07
N LEU A 437 23.65 3.57 -17.31
CA LEU A 437 22.64 2.59 -17.67
C LEU A 437 23.19 1.65 -18.73
N ARG A 438 22.81 0.38 -18.60
CA ARG A 438 23.10 -0.68 -19.57
C ARG A 438 21.83 -1.37 -20.10
N GLY A 439 20.68 -0.79 -19.80
CA GLY A 439 19.38 -1.36 -20.11
C GLY A 439 18.25 -0.56 -19.48
N ASN A 440 17.04 -1.09 -19.59
CA ASN A 440 15.87 -0.54 -18.89
C ASN A 440 16.07 -0.71 -17.38
N VAL A 441 15.72 0.33 -16.62
CA VAL A 441 15.85 0.31 -15.15
C VAL A 441 14.59 0.82 -14.47
N THR A 442 14.40 0.38 -13.23
CA THR A 442 13.44 0.96 -12.31
C THR A 442 14.17 1.90 -11.37
N LEU A 443 13.75 3.17 -11.36
CA LEU A 443 14.15 4.13 -10.35
C LEU A 443 13.18 4.07 -9.18
N GLY A 444 13.72 4.05 -7.98
CA GLY A 444 12.95 4.07 -6.75
C GLY A 444 13.65 4.84 -5.66
N PHE A 445 12.97 5.00 -4.55
CA PHE A 445 13.44 5.83 -3.45
C PHE A 445 13.26 5.17 -2.09
N ARG A 446 14.03 5.67 -1.11
CA ARG A 446 13.78 5.42 0.31
C ARG A 446 13.83 6.74 1.06
N GLN A 447 13.13 6.83 2.19
CA GLN A 447 13.10 8.03 3.01
C GLN A 447 14.29 8.14 3.98
N LEU A 448 14.82 7.02 4.45
CA LEU A 448 15.91 6.97 5.44
C LEU A 448 17.23 6.52 4.82
N ALA A 449 18.36 7.02 5.35
CA ALA A 449 19.70 6.54 5.00
C ALA A 449 20.02 5.17 5.65
N ASN A 450 19.18 4.17 5.37
CA ASN A 450 19.32 2.81 5.88
C ASN A 450 19.01 1.83 4.75
N SER A 451 19.96 0.98 4.39
CA SER A 451 19.83 -0.02 3.32
C SER A 451 18.83 -1.13 3.61
N ARG A 452 18.46 -1.34 4.88
CA ARG A 452 17.36 -2.23 5.28
C ARG A 452 15.99 -1.59 5.11
N TRP A 453 15.90 -0.27 4.96
CA TRP A 453 14.61 0.40 4.79
C TRP A 453 14.02 0.00 3.43
N PRO A 454 12.75 -0.46 3.38
CA PRO A 454 12.15 -0.84 2.12
C PRO A 454 12.12 0.35 1.17
N ALA A 455 12.48 0.12 -0.10
CA ALA A 455 12.42 1.14 -1.13
C ALA A 455 11.13 1.01 -1.95
N THR A 456 10.69 2.13 -2.50
CA THR A 456 9.45 2.25 -3.26
C THR A 456 9.77 2.61 -4.71
N PRO A 457 9.26 1.85 -5.71
CA PRO A 457 9.39 2.22 -7.11
C PRO A 457 8.73 3.57 -7.41
N LEU A 458 9.33 4.32 -8.33
CA LEU A 458 8.83 5.65 -8.71
C LEU A 458 8.77 5.83 -10.23
N TYR A 459 9.83 5.49 -10.96
CA TYR A 459 9.86 5.61 -12.42
C TYR A 459 10.41 4.36 -13.07
N CYS A 460 9.94 4.10 -14.30
CA CYS A 460 10.61 3.21 -15.23
C CYS A 460 11.32 4.06 -16.29
N LEU A 461 12.61 3.81 -16.48
CA LEU A 461 13.41 4.41 -17.53
C LEU A 461 13.67 3.36 -18.61
N SER A 462 13.07 3.57 -19.79
CA SER A 462 13.11 2.64 -20.92
C SER A 462 13.89 3.20 -22.09
N ILE A 463 14.62 2.33 -22.78
CA ILE A 463 15.27 2.58 -24.06
C ILE A 463 14.29 2.20 -25.16
N ASN A 464 13.86 3.19 -25.93
CA ASN A 464 12.86 3.00 -26.99
C ASN A 464 13.51 2.77 -28.37
N SER A 465 14.74 3.22 -28.56
CA SER A 465 15.46 3.08 -29.84
C SER A 465 16.16 1.73 -29.93
N ALA A 466 15.83 0.95 -30.95
CA ALA A 466 16.50 -0.31 -31.26
C ALA A 466 17.98 -0.12 -31.63
N GLU A 467 18.34 1.00 -32.25
CA GLU A 467 19.72 1.34 -32.56
C GLU A 467 20.50 1.63 -31.28
N LEU A 468 19.95 2.46 -30.40
CA LEU A 468 20.55 2.76 -29.10
C LEU A 468 20.70 1.48 -28.25
N ALA A 469 19.68 0.61 -28.26
CA ALA A 469 19.73 -0.67 -27.56
C ALA A 469 20.86 -1.58 -28.07
N LYS A 470 21.08 -1.64 -29.41
CA LYS A 470 22.21 -2.39 -30.00
C LYS A 470 23.56 -1.82 -29.58
N THR A 471 23.70 -0.49 -29.57
CA THR A 471 24.94 0.18 -29.14
C THR A 471 25.25 -0.12 -27.68
N ILE A 472 24.24 -0.08 -26.81
CA ILE A 472 24.40 -0.39 -25.38
C ILE A 472 24.72 -1.88 -25.18
N ALA A 473 24.10 -2.78 -25.96
CA ALA A 473 24.33 -4.22 -25.87
C ALA A 473 25.75 -4.64 -26.28
N GLY A 474 26.44 -3.85 -27.09
CA GLY A 474 27.80 -4.12 -27.57
C GLY A 474 28.94 -3.57 -26.71
N ASP A 475 28.67 -3.19 -25.45
CA ASP A 475 29.56 -2.55 -24.43
C ASP A 475 29.35 -1.05 -24.20
N GLY A 476 28.37 -0.41 -24.86
CA GLY A 476 28.05 1.00 -24.62
C GLY A 476 27.45 1.26 -23.23
N VAL A 477 27.93 2.31 -22.55
CA VAL A 477 27.28 2.84 -21.33
C VAL A 477 26.53 4.12 -21.67
N LEU A 478 25.25 4.16 -21.31
CA LEU A 478 24.40 5.35 -21.43
C LEU A 478 24.42 6.12 -20.11
N ASN A 479 24.81 7.37 -20.11
CA ASN A 479 24.70 8.26 -18.95
C ASN A 479 23.41 9.06 -19.03
N VAL A 480 22.67 9.13 -17.92
CA VAL A 480 21.41 9.88 -17.84
C VAL A 480 21.45 10.85 -16.67
N ARG A 481 20.87 12.04 -16.89
CA ARG A 481 20.68 13.08 -15.88
C ARG A 481 19.21 13.42 -15.72
N LEU A 482 18.78 13.58 -14.47
CA LEU A 482 17.45 14.08 -14.13
C LEU A 482 17.50 15.56 -13.73
N LYS A 483 16.35 16.23 -13.88
CA LYS A 483 16.07 17.55 -13.28
C LYS A 483 14.65 17.58 -12.71
N LEU A 484 14.39 18.56 -11.85
CA LEU A 484 13.07 18.79 -11.27
C LEU A 484 12.23 19.68 -12.19
N ARG A 485 10.94 19.34 -12.31
CA ARG A 485 9.93 20.11 -13.03
C ARG A 485 9.01 20.84 -12.05
N GLY A 486 8.54 22.04 -12.42
CA GLY A 486 7.59 22.83 -11.61
C GLY A 486 8.22 23.62 -10.47
N SER A 487 9.53 23.48 -10.25
CA SER A 487 10.26 24.24 -9.23
C SER A 487 10.46 25.69 -9.69
N SER A 488 10.02 26.64 -8.87
CA SER A 488 10.28 28.07 -9.02
C SER A 488 10.60 28.68 -7.65
N LYS A 489 10.94 29.97 -7.58
CA LYS A 489 11.19 30.63 -6.28
C LYS A 489 10.00 30.52 -5.31
N ASP A 490 8.78 30.46 -5.85
CA ASP A 490 7.55 30.46 -5.06
C ASP A 490 6.82 29.10 -5.07
N SER A 491 7.30 28.13 -5.87
CA SER A 491 6.66 26.82 -6.01
C SER A 491 7.63 25.67 -5.79
N ALA A 492 7.18 24.68 -5.04
CA ALA A 492 7.91 23.45 -4.83
C ALA A 492 7.87 22.57 -6.11
N PRO A 493 8.89 21.71 -6.33
CA PRO A 493 8.88 20.76 -7.44
C PRO A 493 7.68 19.82 -7.45
N GLU A 494 7.22 19.47 -8.65
CA GLU A 494 6.09 18.54 -8.87
C GLU A 494 6.57 17.13 -9.22
N SER A 495 7.61 17.03 -10.06
CA SER A 495 8.06 15.75 -10.62
C SER A 495 9.51 15.79 -11.10
N PHE A 496 10.06 14.61 -11.42
CA PHE A 496 11.35 14.45 -12.06
C PHE A 496 11.16 14.29 -13.57
N ILE A 497 12.06 14.87 -14.35
CA ILE A 497 12.10 14.71 -15.80
C ILE A 497 13.54 14.42 -16.26
N LEU A 498 13.67 13.80 -17.43
CA LEU A 498 14.96 13.66 -18.09
C LEU A 498 15.49 15.04 -18.46
N SER A 499 16.73 15.33 -18.07
CA SER A 499 17.46 16.52 -18.49
C SER A 499 18.18 16.24 -19.80
N ASP A 500 19.15 15.32 -19.75
CA ASP A 500 20.06 14.99 -20.84
C ASP A 500 20.44 13.51 -20.77
N ALA A 501 20.85 12.96 -21.91
CA ALA A 501 21.45 11.63 -21.99
C ALA A 501 22.55 11.58 -23.06
N TRP A 502 23.60 10.82 -22.81
CA TRP A 502 24.74 10.69 -23.72
C TRP A 502 25.44 9.34 -23.54
N LEU A 503 26.08 8.85 -24.60
CA LEU A 503 26.91 7.64 -24.56
C LEU A 503 28.27 7.93 -23.91
N GLN A 504 28.99 6.88 -23.52
CA GLN A 504 30.30 6.97 -22.89
C GLN A 504 31.34 7.76 -23.71
N ASP A 505 31.23 7.74 -25.04
CA ASP A 505 32.08 8.50 -25.96
C ASP A 505 31.70 10.00 -26.05
N GLY A 506 30.67 10.43 -25.31
CA GLY A 506 30.16 11.80 -25.30
C GLY A 506 29.05 12.07 -26.33
N THR A 507 28.68 11.09 -27.16
CA THR A 507 27.64 11.25 -28.18
C THR A 507 26.28 11.53 -27.52
N PRO A 508 25.63 12.67 -27.81
CA PRO A 508 24.30 12.97 -27.27
C PRO A 508 23.24 11.99 -27.77
N VAL A 509 22.30 11.65 -26.89
CA VAL A 509 21.15 10.79 -27.21
C VAL A 509 19.90 11.64 -27.37
N ALA A 510 19.13 11.39 -28.43
CA ALA A 510 17.88 12.08 -28.69
C ALA A 510 16.85 11.81 -27.58
N ALA A 511 16.04 12.83 -27.24
CA ALA A 511 15.11 12.77 -26.11
C ALA A 511 14.01 11.70 -26.27
N ASP A 512 13.62 11.38 -27.50
CA ASP A 512 12.62 10.37 -27.86
C ASP A 512 13.16 8.93 -27.84
N ALA A 513 14.49 8.76 -27.88
CA ALA A 513 15.15 7.47 -27.74
C ALA A 513 15.01 6.88 -26.32
N LEU A 514 14.62 7.70 -25.35
CA LEU A 514 14.42 7.32 -23.96
C LEU A 514 13.02 7.73 -23.46
N THR A 515 12.51 7.02 -22.47
CA THR A 515 11.28 7.42 -21.78
C THR A 515 11.40 7.21 -20.29
N LEU A 516 11.20 8.27 -19.52
CA LEU A 516 11.01 8.23 -18.08
C LEU A 516 9.50 8.28 -17.81
N LYS A 517 8.93 7.15 -17.40
CA LYS A 517 7.51 7.01 -17.13
C LYS A 517 7.29 6.79 -15.63
N LEU A 518 6.39 7.56 -15.03
CA LEU A 518 5.96 7.32 -13.64
C LEU A 518 5.39 5.89 -13.55
N ASN A 519 5.92 5.12 -12.62
CA ASN A 519 5.48 3.76 -12.34
C ASN A 519 5.79 3.41 -10.89
N THR A 520 4.75 3.44 -10.05
CA THR A 520 4.86 3.26 -8.59
C THR A 520 4.44 1.86 -8.14
N LEU A 521 4.28 0.91 -9.06
CA LEU A 521 3.94 -0.49 -8.77
C LEU A 521 5.17 -1.28 -8.34
N ALA A 522 5.03 -2.10 -7.29
CA ALA A 522 6.10 -2.91 -6.70
C ALA A 522 6.65 -3.99 -7.65
N ASP A 523 5.83 -4.55 -8.54
CA ASP A 523 6.18 -5.81 -9.20
C ASP A 523 6.54 -5.63 -10.68
N ARG A 524 7.84 -5.51 -10.97
CA ARG A 524 8.41 -5.64 -12.33
C ARG A 524 9.78 -6.30 -12.31
N ARG A 525 9.85 -7.63 -12.21
CA ARG A 525 11.09 -8.38 -12.48
C ARG A 525 11.48 -8.31 -13.96
N HIS A 526 10.53 -8.04 -14.87
CA HIS A 526 10.76 -7.81 -16.31
C HIS A 526 10.00 -6.60 -16.85
N SER A 527 10.46 -6.03 -17.97
CA SER A 527 9.90 -4.85 -18.65
C SER A 527 8.48 -5.03 -19.22
N GLY A 528 7.73 -6.01 -18.74
CA GLY A 528 6.35 -6.31 -19.13
C GLY A 528 5.51 -7.05 -18.07
N SER A 529 6.06 -7.41 -16.89
CA SER A 529 5.23 -8.08 -15.88
C SER A 529 4.30 -7.05 -15.21
N HIS A 530 3.01 -7.40 -15.16
CA HIS A 530 2.01 -6.65 -14.43
C HIS A 530 1.89 -7.22 -13.01
N TYR A 531 1.32 -6.45 -12.07
CA TYR A 531 1.02 -6.93 -10.73
C TYR A 531 0.27 -8.27 -10.80
N TRP A 532 0.51 -9.19 -9.86
CA TRP A 532 0.07 -10.58 -9.98
C TRP A 532 -1.45 -10.74 -10.20
N ILE A 533 -2.27 -9.83 -9.65
CA ILE A 533 -3.72 -9.79 -9.87
C ILE A 533 -4.06 -9.45 -11.34
N ASP A 534 -3.30 -8.55 -11.94
CA ASP A 534 -3.48 -8.12 -13.34
C ASP A 534 -2.95 -9.18 -14.32
N SER A 535 -1.81 -9.80 -14.02
CA SER A 535 -1.19 -10.80 -14.90
C SER A 535 -1.76 -12.22 -14.72
N GLY A 536 -2.38 -12.49 -13.56
CA GLY A 536 -2.73 -13.82 -13.10
C GLY A 536 -1.53 -14.70 -12.74
N SER A 537 -0.31 -14.16 -12.76
CA SER A 537 0.90 -14.94 -12.52
C SER A 537 1.13 -15.10 -11.02
N VAL A 538 0.89 -16.29 -10.49
CA VAL A 538 1.10 -16.62 -9.07
C VAL A 538 2.43 -17.33 -8.82
N TYR A 539 3.22 -17.59 -9.86
CA TYR A 539 4.62 -18.03 -9.74
C TYR A 539 5.54 -16.84 -10.03
N LEU A 540 6.06 -16.23 -8.97
CA LEU A 540 7.09 -15.20 -9.07
C LEU A 540 8.45 -15.91 -9.21
N LYS A 541 8.99 -15.96 -10.44
CA LYS A 541 10.30 -16.58 -10.72
C LYS A 541 11.45 -15.90 -10.01
#